data_AF-A0A0A6VP02-F1
#
_entry.id   AF-A0A0A6VP02-F1
#
_cell.length_a   1.000
_cell.length_b   1.000
_cell.length_c   1.000
_cell.angle_alpha   90.00
_cell.angle_beta   90.00
_cell.angle_gamma   90.00
#
_symmetry.space_group_name_H-M   'P 1'
#
loop_
_entity.id
_entity.type
_entity.pdbx_description
1 polymer ?
#
loop_
_entity_poly.entity_id
_entity_poly.type
_entity_poly.pdbx_seq_one_letter_code
_entity_poly.pdbx_strand_id
1 'polypeptide(L)' 'MVVQWLTSTDHKTIGYMYLITSFAFFCIAGVMALLIRAELFEPGMQILETKEQYNQLFTMHGTLML' A
#
# COMPACT_ATOMS: atom_id res chain seq x y z
N MET A 1 23.23 4.91 17.58
CA MET A 1 22.44 3.77 17.06
C MET A 1 21.55 4.18 15.88
N VAL A 2 20.62 5.13 16.04
CA VAL A 2 19.70 5.55 14.94
C VAL A 2 20.41 6.27 13.77
N VAL A 3 21.41 7.11 14.05
CA VAL A 3 22.13 7.89 13.02
C VAL A 3 22.90 7.01 12.04
N GLN A 4 23.43 5.86 12.49
CA GLN A 4 24.15 4.94 11.60
C GLN A 4 23.22 4.22 10.61
N TRP A 5 21.95 4.00 10.94
CA TRP A 5 20.96 3.46 10.00
C TRP A 5 20.51 4.52 9.00
N LEU A 6 20.32 5.76 9.45
CA LEU A 6 19.87 6.86 8.60
C LEU A 6 20.95 7.36 7.61
N THR A 7 22.23 7.23 7.98
CA THR A 7 23.40 7.65 7.17
C THR A 7 24.23 6.45 6.71
N SER A 8 23.69 5.23 6.78
CA SER A 8 24.43 4.04 6.33
C SER A 8 24.61 4.06 4.81
N THR A 9 25.84 3.91 4.33
CA THR A 9 26.17 3.78 2.90
C THR A 9 26.34 2.32 2.45
N ASP A 10 26.22 1.38 3.38
CA ASP A 10 26.32 -0.05 3.10
C ASP A 10 25.08 -0.57 2.35
N HIS A 11 25.30 -1.19 1.17
CA HIS A 11 24.24 -1.66 0.28
C HIS A 11 23.39 -2.80 0.88
N LYS A 12 23.94 -3.59 1.82
CA LYS A 12 23.16 -4.62 2.52
C LYS A 12 22.18 -3.98 3.50
N THR A 13 22.62 -2.98 4.26
CA THR A 13 21.76 -2.24 5.19
C THR A 13 20.64 -1.49 4.46
N ILE A 14 20.98 -0.78 3.39
CA ILE A 14 20.00 -0.10 2.54
C ILE A 14 19.04 -1.12 1.91
N GLY A 15 19.56 -2.25 1.42
CA GLY A 15 18.74 -3.33 0.86
C GLY A 15 17.68 -3.85 1.84
N TYR A 16 18.04 -4.09 3.10
CA TYR A 16 17.06 -4.48 4.12
C TYR A 16 16.03 -3.39 4.42
N MET A 17 16.44 -2.13 4.48
CA MET A 17 15.52 -0.99 4.68
C MET A 17 14.48 -0.90 3.56
N TYR A 18 14.91 -1.03 2.30
CA TYR A 18 14.01 -1.04 1.14
C TYR A 18 13.07 -2.24 1.16
N LEU A 19 13.58 -3.45 1.43
CA LEU A 19 12.76 -4.66 1.45
C LEU A 19 11.66 -4.57 2.51
N ILE A 20 12.01 -4.13 3.72
CA ILE A 20 11.05 -3.93 4.81
C ILE A 20 10.00 -2.88 4.43
N THR A 21 10.44 -1.75 3.86
CA THR A 21 9.55 -0.64 3.48
C THR A 21 8.60 -1.07 2.35
N SER A 22 9.12 -1.67 1.27
CA SER A 22 8.31 -2.18 0.16
C SER A 22 7.34 -3.27 0.59
N PHE A 23 7.74 -4.18 1.50
CA PHE A 23 6.84 -5.20 2.03
C PHE A 23 5.71 -4.60 2.89
N ALA A 24 6.01 -3.57 3.69
CA ALA A 24 4.98 -2.87 4.45
C ALA A 24 3.96 -2.19 3.53
N PHE A 25 4.42 -1.47 2.49
CA PHE A 25 3.53 -0.86 1.50
C PHE A 25 2.77 -1.90 0.67
N PHE A 26 3.39 -3.04 0.36
CA PHE A 26 2.72 -4.17 -0.30
C PHE A 26 1.53 -4.70 0.51
N CYS A 27 1.68 -4.85 1.84
CA CYS A 27 0.57 -5.25 2.70
C CYS A 27 -0.56 -4.20 2.70
N ILE A 28 -0.22 -2.91 2.78
CA ILE A 28 -1.20 -1.82 2.78
C ILE A 28 -1.96 -1.77 1.44
N ALA A 29 -1.25 -1.81 0.33
CA ALA A 29 -1.83 -1.87 -1.00
C ALA A 29 -2.67 -3.14 -1.18
N GLY A 30 -2.22 -4.28 -0.67
CA GLY A 30 -2.95 -5.55 -0.69
C GLY A 30 -4.30 -5.48 0.04
N VAL A 31 -4.34 -4.86 1.22
CA VAL A 31 -5.60 -4.62 1.95
C VAL A 31 -6.54 -3.71 1.17
N MET A 32 -6.03 -2.63 0.55
CA MET A 32 -6.84 -1.77 -0.31
C MET A 32 -7.40 -2.54 -1.53
N ALA A 33 -6.63 -3.47 -2.10
CA ALA A 33 -7.09 -4.33 -3.19
C ALA A 33 -8.25 -5.25 -2.74
N LEU A 34 -8.16 -5.81 -1.53
CA LEU A 34 -9.23 -6.63 -0.97
C LEU A 34 -10.51 -5.82 -0.74
N LEU A 35 -10.40 -4.57 -0.28
CA LEU A 35 -11.56 -3.67 -0.14
C LEU A 35 -12.23 -3.41 -1.50
N ILE A 36 -11.45 -3.07 -2.53
CA ILE A 36 -11.96 -2.89 -3.90
C ILE A 36 -12.67 -4.15 -4.42
N ARG A 37 -12.12 -5.33 -4.12
CA ARG A 37 -12.71 -6.62 -4.52
C ARG A 37 -13.96 -6.95 -3.71
N ALA A 38 -14.02 -6.58 -2.43
CA ALA A 38 -15.17 -6.78 -1.58
C ALA A 38 -16.38 -5.93 -2.03
N GLU A 39 -16.16 -4.68 -2.47
CA GLU A 39 -17.21 -3.85 -3.08
C GLU A 39 -17.84 -4.48 -4.32
N LEU A 40 -17.03 -5.20 -5.10
CA LEU A 40 -17.44 -5.76 -6.40
C LEU A 40 -18.04 -7.17 -6.28
N PHE A 41 -18.16 -7.70 -5.06
CA PHE A 41 -18.64 -9.05 -4.81
C PHE A 41 -20.16 -9.20 -5.02
N GLU A 42 -20.93 -8.17 -4.71
CA GLU A 42 -22.38 -8.11 -4.98
C GLU A 42 -22.76 -6.81 -5.72
N PRO A 43 -23.74 -6.85 -6.64
CA PRO A 43 -24.20 -5.66 -7.36
C PRO A 43 -24.96 -4.71 -6.41
N GLY A 44 -24.29 -3.65 -5.97
CA GLY A 44 -24.84 -2.58 -5.13
C GLY A 44 -23.72 -1.89 -4.35
N MET A 45 -23.88 -0.61 -3.98
CA MET A 45 -22.92 0.05 -3.09
C MET A 45 -23.10 -0.51 -1.68
N GLN A 46 -22.22 -1.41 -1.25
CA GLN A 46 -22.31 -2.06 0.07
C GLN A 46 -21.31 -1.48 1.08
N ILE A 47 -20.05 -1.26 0.69
CA ILE A 47 -18.98 -0.89 1.63
C ILE A 47 -18.50 0.58 1.40
N LEU A 48 -18.68 1.14 0.20
CA LEU A 48 -18.38 2.53 -0.16
C LEU A 48 -19.65 3.23 -0.62
N GLU A 49 -20.12 4.19 0.18
CA GLU A 49 -21.36 4.94 -0.07
C GLU A 49 -21.30 5.83 -1.32
N THR A 50 -20.10 6.19 -1.80
CA THR A 50 -19.91 7.14 -2.90
C THR A 50 -18.88 6.66 -3.93
N LYS A 51 -19.22 6.73 -5.23
CA LYS A 51 -18.33 6.38 -6.37
C LYS A 51 -16.99 7.12 -6.37
N GLU A 52 -16.95 8.33 -5.82
CA GLU A 52 -15.74 9.13 -5.68
C GLU A 52 -14.72 8.48 -4.74
N GLN A 53 -15.19 7.90 -3.63
CA GLN A 53 -14.35 7.25 -2.63
C GLN A 53 -13.74 5.96 -3.20
N TYR A 54 -14.48 5.23 -4.06
CA TYR A 54 -13.95 4.10 -4.83
C TYR A 54 -12.83 4.53 -5.79
N ASN A 55 -13.04 5.62 -6.54
CA ASN A 55 -12.02 6.13 -7.46
C ASN A 55 -10.75 6.57 -6.72
N GLN A 56 -10.88 7.24 -5.57
CA GLN A 56 -9.73 7.61 -4.73
C GLN A 56 -8.99 6.38 -4.21
N LEU A 57 -9.70 5.37 -3.73
CA LEU A 57 -9.11 4.14 -3.19
C LEU A 57 -8.39 3.34 -4.28
N PHE A 58 -8.94 3.31 -5.50
CA PHE A 58 -8.31 2.73 -6.68
C PHE A 58 -7.03 3.47 -7.09
N THR A 59 -7.06 4.81 -7.13
CA THR A 59 -5.85 5.60 -7.45
C THR A 59 -4.78 5.44 -6.37
N MET A 60 -5.15 5.48 -5.09
CA MET A 60 -4.20 5.32 -3.98
C MET A 60 -3.58 3.92 -3.96
N HIS A 61 -4.38 2.88 -4.20
CA HIS A 61 -3.88 1.52 -4.36
C HIS A 61 -2.82 1.43 -5.49
N GLY A 62 -3.12 2.01 -6.66
CA GLY A 62 -2.19 2.03 -7.79
C GLY A 62 -0.89 2.78 -7.49
N THR A 63 -0.96 3.90 -6.78
CA THR A 63 0.24 4.66 -6.38
C THR A 63 1.08 3.98 -5.31
N LEU A 64 0.48 3.14 -4.45
CA LEU A 64 1.21 2.42 -3.40
C LEU A 64 1.86 1.11 -3.89
N MET A 65 1.44 0.61 -5.06
CA MET A 65 2.07 -0.54 -5.73
C MET A 65 3.26 -0.17 -6.62
N LEU A 66 3.42 1.12 -6.94
CA LEU A 66 4.47 1.68 -7.81
C LEU A 66 5.70 2.08 -6.99
#